data_AF-A0A427SVA2-F1
#
_entry.id   AF-A0A427SVA2-F1
#
_cell.length_a   1.000
_cell.length_b   1.000
_cell.length_c   1.000
_cell.angle_alpha   90.00
_cell.angle_beta   90.00
_cell.angle_gamma   90.00
#
_symmetry.space_group_name_H-M   'P 1'
#
loop_
_entity.id
_entity.type
_entity.pdbx_description
1 polymer ?
#
loop_
_entity_poly.entity_id
_entity_poly.type
_entity_poly.pdbx_seq_one_letter_code
_entity_poly.pdbx_strand_id
1 'polypeptide(L)'
;MCMASTQCGWCGVRAHMESFSRVTFSPNEEEQEFLVTRAYKCHNCSAISVASVGSPTTHPWDSNPDMFDNYVDEEGTWLPSPGFRKDFPDVPQHIGEAASEAHRCIAMGALRAAVQLARSVVEATAKEKGASSGNLLAKIDKLHEMGIIRPVIQEAAHEIRHLGNEMAHGDFIQPVMKEEAVEAVGLMDELLTEVFEAPARIEKRKLARLAKKASDGAGS
;
A
#
# COMPACT_ATOMS: atom_id res chain seq x y z
N MET A 1 21.26 -19.69 -14.78
CA MET A 1 20.43 -19.38 -13.61
C MET A 1 19.28 -18.54 -14.09
N CYS A 2 18.07 -19.08 -14.07
CA CYS A 2 16.88 -18.25 -14.25
C CYS A 2 16.76 -17.34 -13.02
N MET A 3 16.36 -16.09 -13.21
CA MET A 3 16.20 -15.13 -12.11
C MET A 3 14.78 -14.61 -12.16
N ALA A 4 14.02 -14.91 -11.12
CA ALA A 4 12.68 -14.38 -10.96
C ALA A 4 12.72 -12.84 -10.91
N SER A 5 11.67 -12.17 -11.39
CA SER A 5 11.54 -10.73 -11.35
C SER A 5 10.13 -10.30 -10.98
N THR A 6 10.01 -9.46 -9.95
CA THR A 6 8.72 -8.92 -9.52
C THR A 6 8.89 -7.52 -8.93
N GLN A 7 7.77 -6.86 -8.66
CA GLN A 7 7.79 -5.67 -7.82
C GLN A 7 8.03 -6.10 -6.37
N CYS A 8 9.12 -5.64 -5.77
CA CYS A 8 9.48 -6.04 -4.42
C CYS A 8 8.45 -5.50 -3.40
N GLY A 9 7.80 -6.38 -2.62
CA GLY A 9 6.87 -5.96 -1.57
C GLY A 9 7.50 -5.14 -0.44
N TRP A 10 8.83 -5.15 -0.32
CA TRP A 10 9.55 -4.39 0.70
C TRP A 10 9.92 -2.97 0.29
N CYS A 11 10.39 -2.76 -0.95
CA CYS A 11 10.85 -1.45 -1.43
C CYS A 11 10.03 -0.88 -2.59
N GLY A 12 9.06 -1.61 -3.11
CA GLY A 12 8.19 -1.18 -4.21
C GLY A 12 8.86 -1.10 -5.58
N VAL A 13 10.17 -1.37 -5.68
CA VAL A 13 10.93 -1.33 -6.95
C VAL A 13 10.81 -2.67 -7.67
N ARG A 14 10.63 -2.64 -9.00
CA ARG A 14 10.77 -3.84 -9.85
C ARG A 14 12.23 -4.27 -9.86
N ALA A 15 12.52 -5.44 -9.33
CA ALA A 15 13.88 -5.92 -9.14
C ALA A 15 14.02 -7.40 -9.50
N HIS A 16 15.26 -7.79 -9.81
CA HIS A 16 15.62 -9.20 -9.83
C HIS A 16 15.59 -9.77 -8.41
N MET A 17 15.08 -10.99 -8.31
CA MET A 17 14.90 -11.76 -7.08
C MET A 17 15.82 -12.97 -7.14
N GLU A 18 16.93 -12.89 -6.42
CA GLU A 18 17.93 -13.98 -6.35
C GLU A 18 17.43 -15.06 -5.40
N SER A 19 17.48 -16.31 -5.83
CA SER A 19 17.14 -17.45 -4.98
C SER A 19 18.01 -17.48 -3.73
N PHE A 20 17.39 -17.44 -2.55
CA PHE A 20 18.07 -17.42 -1.27
C PHE A 20 17.99 -18.78 -0.53
N SER A 21 16.92 -19.55 -0.77
CA SER A 21 16.73 -20.88 -0.18
C SER A 21 16.59 -21.97 -1.24
N ARG A 22 16.62 -23.22 -0.77
CA ARG A 22 16.07 -24.35 -1.52
C ARG A 22 14.55 -24.22 -1.59
N VAL A 23 13.97 -24.86 -2.60
CA VAL A 23 12.52 -25.03 -2.72
C VAL A 23 12.04 -25.92 -1.57
N THR A 24 10.93 -25.53 -0.94
CA THR A 24 10.29 -26.26 0.15
C THR A 24 8.88 -26.68 -0.28
N PHE A 25 8.56 -27.95 -0.04
CA PHE A 25 7.26 -28.52 -0.32
C PHE A 25 6.52 -28.68 1.01
N SER A 26 5.45 -27.92 1.18
CA SER A 26 4.59 -27.99 2.35
C SER A 26 3.27 -28.65 1.94
N PRO A 27 2.87 -29.78 2.52
CA PRO A 27 1.58 -30.38 2.22
C PRO A 27 0.45 -29.45 2.67
N ASN A 28 -0.53 -29.20 1.79
CA ASN A 28 -1.78 -28.54 2.11
C ASN A 28 -2.89 -29.60 2.15
N GLU A 29 -3.22 -30.08 3.36
CA GLU A 29 -4.19 -31.16 3.55
C GLU A 29 -5.62 -30.76 3.15
N GLU A 30 -5.97 -29.47 3.21
CA GLU A 30 -7.31 -28.98 2.87
C GLU A 30 -7.59 -29.03 1.37
N GLU A 31 -6.58 -28.77 0.54
CA GLU A 31 -6.73 -28.67 -0.93
C GLU A 31 -6.25 -29.93 -1.66
N GLN A 32 -5.68 -30.91 -0.94
CA GLN A 32 -4.98 -32.08 -1.52
C GLN A 32 -3.81 -31.67 -2.45
N GLU A 33 -3.19 -30.51 -2.17
CA GLU A 33 -2.11 -29.92 -2.97
C GLU A 33 -0.82 -29.75 -2.16
N PHE A 34 0.30 -29.47 -2.84
CA PHE A 34 1.50 -28.95 -2.19
C PHE A 34 1.58 -27.44 -2.36
N LEU A 35 1.82 -26.72 -1.26
CA LEU A 35 2.31 -25.36 -1.30
C LEU A 35 3.83 -25.40 -1.50
N VAL A 36 4.26 -25.06 -2.72
CA VAL A 36 5.69 -25.02 -3.07
C VAL A 36 6.19 -23.61 -2.83
N THR A 37 7.25 -23.46 -2.02
CA THR A 37 7.76 -22.14 -1.62
C THR A 37 9.26 -22.01 -1.79
N ARG A 38 9.74 -20.79 -2.04
CA ARG A 38 11.15 -20.44 -2.02
C ARG A 38 11.36 -19.02 -1.52
N ALA A 39 12.42 -18.82 -0.74
CA ALA A 39 12.85 -17.49 -0.34
C ALA A 39 13.76 -16.88 -1.41
N TYR A 40 13.57 -15.59 -1.67
CA TYR A 40 14.34 -14.79 -2.61
C TYR A 40 14.84 -13.52 -1.95
N LYS A 41 16.04 -13.08 -2.32
CA LYS A 41 16.64 -11.82 -1.91
C LYS A 41 16.51 -10.80 -3.03
N CYS A 42 15.95 -9.63 -2.71
CA CYS A 42 15.84 -8.51 -3.65
C CYS A 42 17.22 -7.88 -3.92
N HIS A 43 17.61 -7.70 -5.17
CA HIS A 43 18.87 -7.03 -5.52
C HIS A 43 18.90 -5.53 -5.19
N ASN A 44 17.75 -4.87 -5.13
CA ASN A 44 17.68 -3.45 -4.83
C ASN A 44 17.84 -3.16 -3.32
N CYS A 45 17.04 -3.81 -2.47
CA CYS A 45 17.00 -3.50 -1.04
C CYS A 45 17.57 -4.61 -0.14
N SER A 46 18.03 -5.73 -0.70
CA SER A 46 18.55 -6.90 0.04
C SER A 46 17.56 -7.58 0.98
N ALA A 47 16.28 -7.16 1.03
CA ALA A 47 15.26 -7.81 1.84
C ALA A 47 14.85 -9.18 1.25
N ILE A 48 14.38 -10.08 2.11
CA ILE A 48 13.97 -11.44 1.75
C ILE A 48 12.45 -11.48 1.56
N SER A 49 12.01 -11.92 0.39
CA SER A 49 10.61 -12.24 0.07
C SER A 49 10.45 -13.75 -0.08
N VAL A 50 9.24 -14.26 0.14
CA VAL A 50 8.88 -15.65 -0.14
C VAL A 50 7.91 -15.65 -1.31
N ALA A 51 8.17 -16.50 -2.31
CA ALA A 51 7.19 -16.78 -3.34
C ALA A 51 6.61 -18.18 -3.14
N SER A 52 5.33 -18.34 -3.49
CA SER A 52 4.62 -19.60 -3.38
C SER A 52 3.76 -19.87 -4.60
N VAL A 53 3.66 -21.15 -4.98
CA VAL A 53 2.75 -21.65 -6.03
C VAL A 53 2.01 -22.86 -5.45
N GLY A 54 0.69 -22.93 -5.67
CA GLY A 54 -0.11 -24.13 -5.38
C GLY A 54 0.09 -25.16 -6.50
N SER A 55 0.32 -26.42 -6.14
CA SER A 55 0.52 -27.51 -7.11
C SER A 55 -0.33 -28.72 -6.77
N PRO A 56 -1.22 -29.19 -7.68
CA PRO A 56 -2.25 -30.18 -7.38
C PRO A 56 -1.76 -31.60 -7.08
N THR A 57 -0.45 -31.90 -7.15
CA THR A 57 0.21 -33.15 -6.72
C THR A 57 1.71 -33.09 -7.05
N THR A 58 2.52 -34.06 -6.57
CA THR A 58 3.91 -34.28 -6.99
C THR A 58 3.96 -34.47 -8.52
N HIS A 59 4.33 -33.42 -9.21
CA HIS A 59 4.44 -33.41 -10.66
C HIS A 59 5.77 -34.08 -11.09
N PRO A 60 5.90 -34.64 -12.31
CA PRO A 60 7.09 -35.35 -12.78
C PRO A 60 8.41 -34.54 -12.83
N TRP A 61 8.38 -33.25 -12.49
CA TRP A 61 9.50 -32.29 -12.53
C TRP A 61 10.21 -32.10 -11.19
N ASP A 62 10.04 -33.01 -10.21
CA ASP A 62 10.89 -33.14 -9.01
C ASP A 62 12.41 -33.19 -9.32
N SER A 63 12.78 -33.24 -10.60
CA SER A 63 14.13 -33.34 -11.13
C SER A 63 14.76 -32.00 -11.56
N ASN A 64 14.04 -30.87 -11.60
CA ASN A 64 14.68 -29.58 -11.92
C ASN A 64 14.16 -28.36 -11.12
N PRO A 65 14.80 -28.04 -9.98
CA PRO A 65 14.51 -26.85 -9.17
C PRO A 65 14.65 -25.52 -9.92
N ASP A 66 15.43 -25.46 -11.01
CA ASP A 66 15.63 -24.23 -11.80
C ASP A 66 14.37 -23.83 -12.59
N MET A 67 13.40 -24.73 -12.75
CA MET A 67 12.11 -24.43 -13.39
C MET A 67 11.17 -23.63 -12.47
N PHE A 68 11.31 -23.75 -11.14
CA PHE A 68 10.42 -23.09 -10.18
C PHE A 68 10.43 -21.56 -10.34
N ASP A 69 11.59 -21.00 -10.69
CA ASP A 69 11.72 -19.55 -10.89
C ASP A 69 10.90 -19.05 -12.10
N ASN A 70 10.66 -19.89 -13.12
CA ASN A 70 9.76 -19.55 -14.24
C ASN A 70 8.29 -19.54 -13.78
N TYR A 71 7.86 -20.52 -13.00
CA TYR A 71 6.49 -20.61 -12.51
C TYR A 71 6.14 -19.47 -11.55
N VAL A 72 7.09 -19.08 -10.71
CA VAL A 72 6.92 -17.97 -9.77
C VAL A 72 6.78 -16.62 -10.47
N ASP A 73 7.40 -16.44 -11.64
CA ASP A 73 7.28 -15.21 -12.43
C ASP A 73 5.91 -15.06 -13.09
N GLU A 74 5.29 -16.17 -13.49
CA GLU A 74 4.00 -16.18 -14.18
C GLU A 74 2.80 -16.27 -13.21
N GLU A 75 2.89 -17.15 -12.21
CA GLU A 75 1.75 -17.55 -11.37
C GLU A 75 2.05 -17.44 -9.86
N GLY A 76 3.26 -17.03 -9.48
CA GLY A 76 3.69 -16.97 -8.09
C GLY A 76 2.95 -15.93 -7.26
N THR A 77 2.51 -16.33 -6.07
CA THR A 77 2.10 -15.40 -5.01
C THR A 77 3.32 -14.97 -4.22
N TRP A 78 3.55 -13.67 -4.14
CA TRP A 78 4.72 -13.09 -3.45
C TRP A 78 4.34 -12.46 -2.12
N LEU A 79 5.12 -12.78 -1.09
CA LEU A 79 5.01 -12.20 0.24
C LEU A 79 6.33 -11.53 0.68
N PRO A 80 6.28 -10.29 1.21
CA PRO A 80 5.12 -9.42 1.16
C PRO A 80 4.75 -9.06 -0.28
N SER A 81 3.48 -8.79 -0.53
CA SER A 81 3.01 -8.35 -1.84
C SER A 81 3.38 -6.87 -2.09
N PRO A 82 3.42 -6.41 -3.36
CA PRO A 82 3.63 -5.01 -3.67
C PRO A 82 2.66 -4.09 -2.91
N GLY A 83 3.15 -2.96 -2.40
CA GLY A 83 2.35 -2.03 -1.61
C GLY A 83 2.30 -2.34 -0.10
N PHE A 84 2.87 -3.47 0.35
CA PHE A 84 2.90 -3.82 1.78
C PHE A 84 3.54 -2.75 2.67
N ARG A 85 4.51 -1.98 2.17
CA ARG A 85 5.05 -0.80 2.87
C ARG A 85 4.99 0.42 1.98
N LYS A 86 3.83 1.07 1.96
CA LYS A 86 3.74 2.46 1.51
C LYS A 86 4.03 3.38 2.69
N ASP A 87 4.98 4.30 2.48
CA ASP A 87 5.39 5.29 3.47
C ASP A 87 4.78 6.66 3.14
N PHE A 88 4.49 7.42 4.19
CA PHE A 88 3.92 8.77 4.12
C PHE A 88 4.77 9.77 4.92
N PRO A 89 6.02 10.06 4.48
CA PRO A 89 7.00 10.79 5.29
C PRO A 89 6.64 12.26 5.55
N ASP A 90 5.77 12.83 4.72
CA ASP A 90 5.32 14.22 4.84
C ASP A 90 3.96 14.35 5.58
N VAL A 91 3.41 13.24 6.06
CA VAL A 91 2.15 13.16 6.82
C VAL A 91 2.46 13.00 8.32
N PRO A 92 1.68 13.59 9.25
CA PRO A 92 1.85 13.36 10.69
C PRO A 92 1.88 11.86 11.02
N GLN A 93 2.85 11.45 11.84
CA GLN A 93 3.21 10.04 12.05
C GLN A 93 2.01 9.13 12.31
N HIS A 94 1.14 9.50 13.25
CA HIS A 94 -0.03 8.69 13.62
C HIS A 94 -1.04 8.49 12.47
N ILE A 95 -1.15 9.47 11.55
CA ILE A 95 -2.01 9.37 10.36
C ILE A 95 -1.31 8.54 9.28
N GLY A 96 -0.01 8.81 9.06
CA GLY A 96 0.80 8.09 8.09
C GLY A 96 0.94 6.60 8.40
N GLU A 97 1.07 6.24 9.68
CA GLU A 97 1.11 4.83 10.13
C GLU A 97 -0.20 4.10 9.85
N ALA A 98 -1.35 4.74 10.11
CA ALA A 98 -2.68 4.20 9.81
C ALA A 98 -2.91 4.07 8.29
N ALA A 99 -2.48 5.05 7.51
CA ALA A 99 -2.53 4.98 6.05
C ALA A 99 -1.66 3.85 5.49
N SER A 100 -0.44 3.69 6.02
CA SER A 100 0.46 2.58 5.69
C SER A 100 -0.15 1.23 6.06
N GLU A 101 -0.89 1.16 7.18
CA GLU A 101 -1.63 -0.03 7.58
C GLU A 101 -2.78 -0.38 6.63
N ALA A 102 -3.50 0.62 6.10
CA ALA A 102 -4.55 0.39 5.11
C ALA A 102 -4.00 -0.32 3.86
N HIS A 103 -2.80 0.08 3.39
CA HIS A 103 -2.08 -0.60 2.30
C HIS A 103 -1.68 -2.03 2.68
N ARG A 104 -1.21 -2.28 3.92
CA ARG A 104 -0.96 -3.64 4.41
C ARG A 104 -2.22 -4.50 4.44
N CYS A 105 -3.35 -3.94 4.82
CA CYS A 105 -4.62 -4.66 4.84
C CYS A 105 -5.02 -5.12 3.43
N ILE A 106 -4.85 -4.29 2.39
CA ILE A 106 -5.04 -4.73 1.00
C ILE A 106 -4.08 -5.86 0.65
N ALA A 107 -2.79 -5.68 0.97
CA ALA A 107 -1.73 -6.64 0.67
C ALA A 107 -1.99 -8.04 1.27
N MET A 108 -2.69 -8.11 2.40
CA MET A 108 -3.05 -9.35 3.11
C MET A 108 -4.50 -9.81 2.88
N GLY A 109 -5.29 -9.11 2.07
CA GLY A 109 -6.70 -9.45 1.84
C GLY A 109 -7.66 -9.08 2.99
N ALA A 110 -7.24 -8.27 3.96
CA ALA A 110 -8.08 -7.75 5.04
C ALA A 110 -8.91 -6.53 4.58
N LEU A 111 -9.77 -6.73 3.59
CA LEU A 111 -10.41 -5.65 2.81
C LEU A 111 -11.29 -4.72 3.65
N ARG A 112 -12.11 -5.26 4.57
CA ARG A 112 -12.92 -4.47 5.49
C ARG A 112 -12.06 -3.56 6.39
N ALA A 113 -10.93 -4.08 6.86
CA ALA A 113 -10.00 -3.30 7.68
C ALA A 113 -9.34 -2.19 6.86
N ALA A 114 -8.96 -2.46 5.61
CA ALA A 114 -8.39 -1.45 4.71
C ALA A 114 -9.33 -0.25 4.54
N VAL A 115 -10.61 -0.51 4.22
CA VAL A 115 -11.61 0.55 4.06
C VAL A 115 -11.87 1.29 5.37
N GLN A 116 -11.98 0.58 6.49
CA GLN A 116 -12.19 1.21 7.79
C GLN A 116 -11.01 2.11 8.19
N LEU A 117 -9.77 1.69 7.91
CA LEU A 117 -8.58 2.50 8.13
C LEU A 117 -8.57 3.73 7.21
N ALA A 118 -8.91 3.58 5.93
CA ALA A 118 -9.03 4.71 5.00
C ALA A 118 -10.03 5.76 5.52
N ARG A 119 -11.22 5.35 5.96
CA ARG A 119 -12.22 6.24 6.58
C ARG A 119 -11.69 6.92 7.85
N SER A 120 -10.95 6.18 8.67
CA SER A 120 -10.35 6.70 9.90
C SER A 120 -9.26 7.73 9.62
N VAL A 121 -8.47 7.53 8.56
CA VAL A 121 -7.45 8.47 8.07
C VAL A 121 -8.08 9.76 7.58
N VAL A 122 -9.22 9.71 6.86
CA VAL A 122 -9.97 10.91 6.47
C VAL A 122 -10.38 11.71 7.71
N GLU A 123 -10.92 11.03 8.73
CA GLU A 123 -11.33 11.69 9.97
C GLU A 123 -10.15 12.29 10.75
N ALA A 124 -9.05 11.54 10.88
CA ALA A 124 -7.84 12.01 11.54
C ALA A 124 -7.23 13.23 10.82
N THR A 125 -7.20 13.19 9.49
CA THR A 125 -6.77 14.30 8.63
C THR A 125 -7.63 15.54 8.86
N ALA A 126 -8.95 15.38 8.96
CA ALA A 126 -9.84 16.49 9.24
C ALA A 126 -9.58 17.12 10.62
N LYS A 127 -9.42 16.27 11.66
CA LYS A 127 -9.09 16.72 13.01
C LYS A 127 -7.75 17.46 13.07
N GLU A 128 -6.73 16.93 12.41
CA GLU A 128 -5.39 17.54 12.32
C GLU A 128 -5.43 18.93 11.70
N LYS A 129 -6.31 19.17 10.72
CA LYS A 129 -6.47 20.48 10.09
C LYS A 129 -7.51 21.38 10.77
N GLY A 130 -8.00 21.01 11.96
CA GLY A 130 -8.90 21.83 12.78
C GLY A 130 -10.39 21.59 12.57
N ALA A 131 -10.79 20.65 11.70
CA ALA A 131 -12.18 20.22 11.52
C ALA A 131 -12.50 19.06 12.48
N SER A 132 -12.64 19.35 13.78
CA SER A 132 -12.78 18.32 14.84
C SER A 132 -14.21 18.08 15.34
N SER A 133 -15.13 19.01 15.10
CA SER A 133 -16.52 18.95 15.57
C SER A 133 -17.45 18.21 14.59
N GLY A 134 -18.52 17.60 15.12
CA GLY A 134 -19.56 16.96 14.31
C GLY A 134 -19.19 15.57 13.78
N ASN A 135 -20.06 15.03 12.92
CA ASN A 135 -19.85 13.75 12.26
C ASN A 135 -18.84 13.87 11.09
N LEU A 136 -18.42 12.74 10.51
CA LEU A 136 -17.42 12.74 9.45
C LEU A 136 -17.84 13.53 8.20
N LEU A 137 -19.13 13.53 7.86
CA LEU A 137 -19.67 14.36 6.78
C LEU A 137 -19.36 15.84 7.03
N ALA A 138 -19.75 16.36 8.20
CA ALA A 138 -19.52 17.76 8.56
C ALA A 138 -18.04 18.13 8.60
N LYS A 139 -17.16 17.19 9.00
CA LYS A 139 -15.72 17.39 9.00
C LYS A 139 -15.14 17.50 7.58
N ILE A 140 -15.59 16.66 6.65
CA ILE A 140 -15.19 16.69 5.24
C ILE A 140 -15.64 18.01 4.60
N ASP A 141 -16.89 18.39 4.80
CA ASP A 141 -17.41 19.67 4.28
C ASP A 141 -16.63 20.85 4.85
N LYS A 142 -16.26 20.78 6.14
CA LYS A 142 -15.48 21.83 6.76
C LYS A 142 -14.08 21.98 6.17
N LEU A 143 -13.41 20.88 5.81
CA LEU A 143 -12.13 20.93 5.11
C LEU A 143 -12.24 21.66 3.77
N HIS A 144 -13.34 21.43 3.03
CA HIS A 144 -13.59 22.11 1.77
C HIS A 144 -13.90 23.59 1.98
N GLU A 145 -14.77 23.95 2.93
CA GLU A 145 -15.09 25.34 3.29
C GLU A 145 -13.84 26.15 3.68
N MET A 146 -12.89 25.50 4.37
CA MET A 146 -11.62 26.11 4.76
C MET A 146 -10.62 26.26 3.60
N GLY A 147 -10.94 25.73 2.42
CA GLY A 147 -10.06 25.72 1.25
C GLY A 147 -8.86 24.78 1.39
N ILE A 148 -8.92 23.81 2.32
CA ILE A 148 -7.84 22.82 2.51
C ILE A 148 -7.89 21.75 1.42
N ILE A 149 -9.10 21.38 1.00
CA ILE A 149 -9.34 20.42 -0.08
C ILE A 149 -10.21 21.01 -1.18
N ARG A 150 -9.94 20.62 -2.43
CA ARG A 150 -10.71 20.94 -3.63
C ARG A 150 -11.99 20.10 -3.71
N PRO A 151 -12.99 20.54 -4.49
CA PRO A 151 -14.26 19.82 -4.62
C PRO A 151 -14.12 18.33 -4.97
N VAL A 152 -13.20 17.98 -5.87
CA VAL A 152 -12.97 16.57 -6.25
C VAL A 152 -12.45 15.71 -5.09
N ILE A 153 -11.63 16.27 -4.20
CA ILE A 153 -11.13 15.55 -3.03
C ILE A 153 -12.19 15.48 -1.92
N GLN A 154 -13.10 16.46 -1.85
CA GLN A 154 -14.28 16.38 -0.98
C GLN A 154 -15.18 15.21 -1.40
N GLU A 155 -15.46 15.08 -2.70
CA GLU A 155 -16.24 13.96 -3.27
C GLU A 155 -15.57 12.62 -2.98
N ALA A 156 -14.26 12.50 -3.27
CA ALA A 156 -13.47 11.32 -2.94
C ALA A 156 -13.56 10.95 -1.44
N ALA A 157 -13.44 11.93 -0.54
CA ALA A 157 -13.56 11.71 0.90
C ALA A 157 -14.97 11.26 1.32
N HIS A 158 -16.01 11.73 0.62
CA HIS A 158 -17.37 11.24 0.83
C HIS A 158 -17.56 9.80 0.35
N GLU A 159 -16.99 9.41 -0.78
CA GLU A 159 -17.04 8.03 -1.26
C GLU A 159 -16.36 7.06 -0.26
N ILE A 160 -15.19 7.42 0.27
CA ILE A 160 -14.54 6.66 1.35
C ILE A 160 -15.46 6.57 2.58
N ARG A 161 -16.11 7.67 2.96
CA ARG A 161 -17.05 7.70 4.10
C ARG A 161 -18.23 6.76 3.85
N HIS A 162 -18.79 6.76 2.64
CA HIS A 162 -19.93 5.94 2.25
C HIS A 162 -19.58 4.46 2.29
N LEU A 163 -18.51 4.06 1.60
CA LEU A 163 -18.05 2.67 1.59
C LEU A 163 -17.71 2.19 3.01
N GLY A 164 -17.00 3.02 3.79
CA GLY A 164 -16.59 2.69 5.15
C GLY A 164 -17.70 2.71 6.20
N ASN A 165 -18.93 3.10 5.86
CA ASN A 165 -19.96 3.34 6.87
C ASN A 165 -20.49 2.04 7.50
N GLU A 166 -20.73 1.01 6.68
CA GLU A 166 -21.19 -0.30 7.15
C GLU A 166 -20.20 -0.93 8.12
N MET A 167 -18.90 -0.91 7.79
CA MET A 167 -17.83 -1.40 8.65
C MET A 167 -17.76 -0.64 9.98
N ALA A 168 -17.98 0.68 9.96
CA ALA A 168 -17.94 1.50 11.16
C ALA A 168 -19.11 1.25 12.11
N HIS A 169 -20.24 0.77 11.58
CA HIS A 169 -21.45 0.45 12.34
C HIS A 169 -21.60 -1.04 12.68
N GLY A 170 -20.75 -1.90 12.13
CA GLY A 170 -20.78 -3.34 12.35
C GLY A 170 -21.75 -4.09 11.45
N ASP A 171 -22.25 -3.45 10.40
CA ASP A 171 -23.23 -3.99 9.47
C ASP A 171 -22.54 -4.83 8.38
N PHE A 172 -21.94 -5.97 8.75
CA PHE A 172 -21.11 -6.79 7.84
C PHE A 172 -21.92 -7.65 6.84
N ILE A 173 -23.06 -7.15 6.38
CA ILE A 173 -24.01 -7.88 5.53
C ILE A 173 -23.41 -8.08 4.13
N GLN A 174 -22.82 -7.02 3.55
CA GLN A 174 -22.21 -7.09 2.24
C GLN A 174 -20.70 -7.40 2.34
N PRO A 175 -20.14 -8.21 1.42
CA PRO A 175 -18.71 -8.34 1.27
C PRO A 175 -18.13 -7.05 0.65
N VAL A 176 -16.90 -6.70 1.04
CA VAL A 176 -16.12 -5.65 0.37
C VAL A 176 -15.27 -6.33 -0.69
N MET A 177 -15.41 -5.89 -1.94
CA MET A 177 -14.61 -6.40 -3.05
C MET A 177 -13.20 -5.82 -3.00
N LYS A 178 -12.21 -6.55 -3.54
CA LYS A 178 -10.81 -6.12 -3.50
C LYS A 178 -10.63 -4.80 -4.24
N GLU A 179 -11.33 -4.65 -5.36
CA GLU A 179 -11.30 -3.48 -6.22
C GLU A 179 -11.82 -2.24 -5.47
N GLU A 180 -12.91 -2.37 -4.73
CA GLU A 180 -13.48 -1.29 -3.90
C GLU A 180 -12.53 -0.86 -2.79
N ALA A 181 -11.87 -1.83 -2.12
CA ALA A 181 -10.89 -1.53 -1.09
C ALA A 181 -9.65 -0.83 -1.65
N VAL A 182 -9.16 -1.28 -2.82
CA VAL A 182 -8.04 -0.64 -3.52
C VAL A 182 -8.39 0.79 -3.94
N GLU A 183 -9.59 1.01 -4.46
CA GLU A 183 -10.07 2.34 -4.86
C GLU A 183 -10.17 3.28 -3.63
N ALA A 184 -10.80 2.83 -2.54
CA ALA A 184 -10.93 3.65 -1.34
C ALA A 184 -9.58 4.05 -0.71
N VAL A 185 -8.60 3.14 -0.69
CA VAL A 185 -7.24 3.45 -0.23
C VAL A 185 -6.50 4.35 -1.23
N GLY A 186 -6.75 4.21 -2.53
CA GLY A 186 -6.25 5.13 -3.55
C GLY A 186 -6.77 6.56 -3.35
N LEU A 187 -8.08 6.73 -3.11
CA LEU A 187 -8.69 8.02 -2.80
C LEU A 187 -8.14 8.62 -1.48
N MET A 188 -7.86 7.77 -0.48
CA MET A 188 -7.18 8.19 0.75
C MET A 188 -5.78 8.75 0.44
N ASP A 189 -5.03 8.13 -0.47
CA ASP A 189 -3.72 8.62 -0.88
C ASP A 189 -3.81 10.00 -1.55
N GLU A 190 -4.84 10.24 -2.38
CA GLU A 190 -5.08 11.53 -3.01
C GLU A 190 -5.38 12.63 -1.98
N LEU A 191 -6.20 12.33 -0.98
CA LEU A 191 -6.46 13.23 0.14
C LEU A 191 -5.17 13.59 0.88
N LEU A 192 -4.36 12.60 1.27
CA LEU A 192 -3.10 12.85 1.98
C LEU A 192 -2.10 13.63 1.12
N THR A 193 -2.08 13.34 -0.18
CA THR A 193 -1.27 14.07 -1.15
C THR A 193 -1.64 15.55 -1.17
N GLU A 194 -2.93 15.88 -1.24
CA GLU A 194 -3.39 17.26 -1.30
C GLU A 194 -3.16 18.01 0.03
N VAL A 195 -3.45 17.36 1.14
CA VAL A 195 -3.49 17.99 2.46
C VAL A 195 -2.09 18.15 3.09
N PHE A 196 -1.15 17.27 2.76
CA PHE A 196 0.18 17.21 3.39
C PHE A 196 1.33 17.20 2.39
N GLU A 197 1.37 16.21 1.49
CA GLU A 197 2.58 15.96 0.70
C GLU A 197 2.83 17.03 -0.38
N ALA A 198 1.80 17.48 -1.09
CA ALA A 198 1.91 18.53 -2.09
C ALA A 198 2.37 19.86 -1.47
N PRO A 199 1.77 20.34 -0.36
CA PRO A 199 2.31 21.46 0.40
C PRO A 199 3.79 21.29 0.80
N ALA A 200 4.16 20.12 1.33
CA ALA A 200 5.53 19.83 1.75
C ALA A 200 6.51 19.86 0.56
N ARG A 201 6.14 19.26 -0.59
CA ARG A 201 6.94 19.31 -1.82
C ARG A 201 7.13 20.74 -2.33
N ILE A 202 6.07 21.56 -2.31
CA ILE A 202 6.14 22.97 -2.71
C ILE A 202 7.12 23.72 -1.82
N GLU A 203 7.05 23.53 -0.50
CA GLU A 203 7.92 24.22 0.45
C GLU A 203 9.39 23.81 0.28
N LYS A 204 9.67 22.49 0.16
CA LYS A 204 11.02 21.98 -0.16
C LYS A 204 11.59 22.64 -1.43
N ARG A 205 10.77 22.83 -2.48
CA ARG A 205 11.19 23.50 -3.72
C ARG A 205 11.42 24.99 -3.55
N LYS A 206 10.60 25.68 -2.76
CA LYS A 206 10.81 27.11 -2.44
C LYS A 206 12.15 27.31 -1.72
N LEU A 207 12.42 26.50 -0.69
CA LEU A 207 13.67 26.55 0.07
C LEU A 207 14.90 26.27 -0.81
N ALA A 208 14.84 25.23 -1.65
CA ALA A 208 15.92 24.91 -2.58
C ALA A 208 16.22 26.05 -3.57
N ARG A 209 15.18 26.74 -4.07
CA ARG A 209 15.33 27.90 -4.96
C ARG A 209 15.98 29.08 -4.24
N LEU A 210 15.61 29.34 -2.99
CA LEU A 210 16.19 30.43 -2.19
C LEU A 210 17.66 30.16 -1.84
N ALA A 211 18.00 28.91 -1.50
CA ALA A 211 19.37 28.50 -1.23
C ALA A 211 20.30 28.71 -2.43
N LYS A 212 19.85 28.36 -3.65
CA LYS A 212 20.61 28.62 -4.89
C LYS A 212 20.86 30.12 -5.13
N LYS A 213 19.84 30.96 -4.92
CA LYS A 213 20.02 32.42 -5.07
C LYS A 213 21.03 32.99 -4.08
N ALA A 214 21.08 32.45 -2.86
CA ALA A 214 22.05 32.88 -1.85
C ALA A 214 23.48 32.43 -2.20
N SER A 215 23.67 31.25 -2.79
CA SER A 215 25.00 30.80 -3.24
C SER A 215 25.51 31.58 -4.45
N ASP A 216 24.63 31.93 -5.38
CA ASP A 216 25.01 32.66 -6.60
C ASP A 216 25.36 34.13 -6.32
N GLY A 217 24.76 34.74 -5.28
CA GLY A 217 25.05 36.10 -4.84
C GLY A 217 26.25 36.26 -3.91
N ALA A 218 26.83 35.16 -3.40
CA ALA A 218 28.02 35.18 -2.55
C ALA A 218 29.34 35.07 -3.35
N GLY A 219 29.25 34.82 -4.67
CA GLY A 219 30.39 34.66 -5.57
C GLY A 219 30.62 35.82 -6.55
N SER A 220 29.90 36.93 -6.40
CA SER A 220 29.99 38.15 -7.23
C SER A 220 30.49 39.35 -6.45
#